data_AF-A0A4V6J1L2-F1
#
_entry.id   AF-A0A4V6J1L2-F1
#
_cell.length_a   1.000
_cell.length_b   1.000
_cell.length_c   1.000
_cell.angle_alpha   90.00
_cell.angle_beta   90.00
_cell.angle_gamma   90.00
#
_symmetry.space_group_name_H-M   'P 1'
#
loop_
_entity.id
_entity.type
_entity.pdbx_description
1 polymer ?
#
loop_
_entity_poly.entity_id
_entity_poly.type
_entity_poly.pdbx_seq_one_letter_code
_entity_poly.pdbx_strand_id
1 'polypeptide(L)'
;MDISPDALAVAEQNVEEHGLIHQVTPIRSDLFRDLPKVQYDLIVTNPPYVDEEDMSDLPGEYRHEPVLGLASGSDGLKLTRRILACAPDYLNDDGILICEVGNSMVHLIEQYPDVPFTWLEFDNGGDGVFMLTKPQLIAARVHFGIYKD
;
A
#
# COMPACT_ATOMS: atom_id res chain seq x y z
N MET A 1 -8.07 -6.01 -1.43
CA MET A 1 -7.30 -7.15 -1.98
C MET A 1 -6.34 -7.63 -0.92
N ASP A 2 -6.05 -8.92 -0.85
CA ASP A 2 -5.05 -9.46 0.10
C ASP A 2 -4.45 -10.78 -0.44
N ILE A 3 -3.23 -11.12 -0.05
CA ILE A 3 -2.59 -12.41 -0.38
C ILE A 3 -3.06 -13.53 0.57
N SER A 4 -3.42 -13.16 1.79
CA SER A 4 -3.80 -14.06 2.87
C SER A 4 -5.26 -14.50 2.76
N PRO A 5 -5.53 -15.81 2.60
CA PRO A 5 -6.92 -16.31 2.62
C PRO A 5 -7.60 -16.07 3.97
N ASP A 6 -6.86 -16.08 5.07
CA ASP A 6 -7.41 -15.87 6.41
C ASP A 6 -7.84 -14.41 6.60
N ALA A 7 -7.05 -13.45 6.09
CA ALA A 7 -7.41 -12.03 6.12
C ALA A 7 -8.67 -11.77 5.27
N LEU A 8 -8.81 -12.44 4.12
CA LEU A 8 -9.99 -12.34 3.29
C LEU A 8 -11.23 -12.91 3.97
N ALA A 9 -11.13 -14.03 4.69
CA ALA A 9 -12.25 -14.58 5.43
C ALA A 9 -12.77 -13.61 6.50
N VAL A 10 -11.86 -12.92 7.21
CA VAL A 10 -12.23 -11.86 8.17
C VAL A 10 -12.88 -10.67 7.45
N ALA A 11 -12.33 -10.26 6.30
CA ALA A 11 -12.91 -9.19 5.50
C ALA A 11 -14.32 -9.53 5.00
N GLU A 12 -14.55 -10.77 4.55
CA GLU A 12 -15.86 -11.27 4.13
C GLU A 12 -16.89 -11.22 5.27
N GLN A 13 -16.51 -11.64 6.48
CA GLN A 13 -17.34 -11.52 7.67
C GLN A 13 -17.72 -10.06 7.95
N ASN A 14 -16.74 -9.15 7.95
CA ASN A 14 -16.99 -7.72 8.16
C ASN A 14 -17.94 -7.13 7.10
N VAL A 15 -17.80 -7.55 5.84
CA VAL A 15 -18.66 -7.11 4.74
C VAL A 15 -20.10 -7.60 4.93
N GLU A 16 -20.29 -8.85 5.37
CA GLU A 16 -21.60 -9.41 5.67
C GLU A 16 -22.26 -8.71 6.87
N GLU A 17 -21.53 -8.53 7.97
CA GLU A 17 -22.02 -7.87 9.19
C GLU A 17 -22.48 -6.43 8.96
N HIS A 18 -21.82 -5.71 8.04
CA HIS A 18 -22.17 -4.34 7.67
C HIS A 18 -23.19 -4.26 6.51
N GLY A 19 -23.64 -5.39 5.96
CA GLY A 19 -24.61 -5.42 4.86
C GLY A 19 -24.07 -4.86 3.53
N LEU A 20 -22.75 -4.96 3.30
CA LEU A 20 -22.06 -4.36 2.16
C LEU A 20 -21.72 -5.35 1.04
N ILE A 21 -22.31 -6.53 1.04
CA ILE A 21 -22.04 -7.64 0.09
C ILE A 21 -22.16 -7.26 -1.40
N HIS A 22 -22.92 -6.21 -1.72
CA HIS A 22 -23.09 -5.71 -3.10
C HIS A 22 -22.16 -4.53 -3.46
N GLN A 23 -21.40 -4.03 -2.49
CA GLN A 23 -20.54 -2.85 -2.63
C GLN A 23 -19.05 -3.19 -2.46
N VAL A 24 -18.73 -4.23 -1.69
CA VAL A 24 -17.36 -4.66 -1.43
C VAL A 24 -17.15 -6.06 -1.97
N THR A 25 -16.11 -6.23 -2.80
CA THR A 25 -15.69 -7.53 -3.32
C THR A 25 -14.27 -7.82 -2.85
N PRO A 26 -14.09 -8.72 -1.87
CA PRO A 26 -12.77 -9.23 -1.50
C PRO A 26 -12.15 -10.00 -2.67
N ILE A 27 -10.87 -9.74 -2.95
CA ILE A 27 -10.13 -10.37 -4.05
C ILE A 27 -8.79 -10.85 -3.51
N ARG A 28 -8.49 -12.13 -3.73
CA ARG A 28 -7.18 -12.71 -3.44
C ARG A 28 -6.19 -12.35 -4.54
N SER A 29 -5.13 -11.63 -4.20
CA SER A 29 -4.11 -11.19 -5.15
C SER A 29 -2.82 -10.80 -4.41
N ASP A 30 -1.67 -11.12 -5.01
CA ASP A 30 -0.40 -10.47 -4.65
C ASP A 30 -0.32 -9.12 -5.34
N LEU A 31 -0.59 -8.06 -4.57
CA LEU A 31 -0.75 -6.71 -5.09
C LEU A 31 -1.67 -6.68 -6.32
N PHE A 32 -1.17 -6.21 -7.45
CA PHE A 32 -1.93 -6.03 -8.69
C PHE A 32 -1.99 -7.28 -9.58
N ARG A 33 -1.25 -8.35 -9.25
CA ARG A 33 -0.97 -9.49 -10.14
C ARG A 33 -2.22 -10.20 -10.64
N ASP A 34 -3.16 -10.49 -9.74
CA ASP A 34 -4.37 -11.27 -10.03
C ASP A 34 -5.62 -10.38 -10.09
N LEU A 35 -5.45 -9.06 -10.13
CA LEU A 35 -6.57 -8.13 -10.26
C LEU A 35 -7.09 -8.06 -11.69
N PRO A 36 -8.42 -7.96 -11.88
CA PRO A 36 -9.00 -7.67 -13.18
C PRO A 36 -8.48 -6.32 -13.71
N LYS A 37 -8.36 -6.19 -15.03
CA LYS A 37 -7.93 -4.95 -15.70
C LYS A 37 -9.06 -3.93 -15.75
N VAL A 38 -9.46 -3.46 -14.57
CA VAL A 38 -10.42 -2.37 -14.38
C VAL A 38 -9.66 -1.16 -13.83
N GLN A 39 -10.19 0.03 -14.14
CA GLN A 39 -9.63 1.27 -13.63
C GLN A 39 -10.44 1.78 -12.43
N TYR A 40 -9.75 2.37 -11.47
CA TYR A 40 -10.28 2.90 -10.23
C TYR A 40 -10.05 4.42 -10.17
N ASP A 41 -10.99 5.14 -9.56
CA ASP A 41 -10.82 6.57 -9.25
C ASP A 41 -9.90 6.79 -8.04
N LEU A 42 -9.87 5.82 -7.12
CA LEU A 42 -9.10 5.88 -5.89
C LEU A 42 -8.52 4.50 -5.58
N ILE A 43 -7.23 4.47 -5.27
CA ILE A 43 -6.56 3.33 -4.64
C ILE A 43 -6.11 3.79 -3.25
N VAL A 44 -6.54 3.06 -2.22
CA VAL A 44 -6.07 3.23 -0.84
C VAL A 44 -5.33 1.98 -0.44
N THR A 45 -4.18 2.13 0.20
CA THR A 45 -3.40 0.99 0.66
C THR A 45 -2.61 1.33 1.92
N ASN A 46 -2.61 0.39 2.86
CA ASN A 46 -1.70 0.35 4.00
C ASN A 46 -0.85 -0.92 3.86
N PRO A 47 0.18 -0.91 2.98
CA PRO A 47 1.06 -2.05 2.84
C PRO A 47 1.95 -2.19 4.09
N PRO A 48 2.41 -3.39 4.41
CA PRO A 48 3.51 -3.57 5.34
C PRO A 48 4.69 -2.63 5.07
N TYR A 49 5.10 -1.85 6.07
CA TYR A 49 6.18 -0.88 5.95
C TYR A 49 7.28 -1.02 7.03
N VAL A 50 7.22 -2.07 7.86
CA VAL A 50 8.19 -2.29 8.95
C VAL A 50 9.52 -2.80 8.39
N ASP A 51 10.61 -2.19 8.85
CA ASP A 51 12.00 -2.60 8.62
C ASP A 51 12.32 -3.90 9.38
N GLU A 52 13.18 -4.75 8.81
CA GLU A 52 13.75 -5.92 9.48
C GLU A 52 14.46 -5.59 10.82
N GLU A 53 15.05 -4.40 10.97
CA GLU A 53 15.67 -3.94 12.23
C GLU A 53 14.61 -3.58 13.28
N ASP A 54 13.57 -2.81 12.93
CA ASP A 54 12.46 -2.48 13.83
C ASP A 54 11.66 -3.72 14.27
N MET A 55 11.58 -4.75 13.42
CA MET A 55 10.98 -6.04 13.75
C MET A 55 11.67 -6.75 14.93
N SER A 56 12.96 -6.50 15.13
CA SER A 56 13.73 -7.12 16.21
C SER A 56 13.46 -6.47 17.58
N ASP A 57 13.04 -5.20 17.58
CA ASP A 57 12.76 -4.38 18.77
C ASP A 57 11.26 -4.25 19.12
N LEU A 58 10.37 -4.80 18.30
CA LEU A 58 8.93 -4.81 18.60
C LEU A 58 8.60 -5.62 19.87
N PRO A 59 7.75 -5.09 20.79
CA PRO A 59 7.26 -5.81 21.95
C PRO A 59 6.66 -7.17 21.56
N GLY A 60 6.81 -8.18 22.42
CA GLY A 60 6.45 -9.57 22.12
C GLY A 60 5.00 -9.83 21.68
N GLU A 61 4.10 -8.84 21.83
CA GLU A 61 2.71 -8.87 21.37
C GLU A 61 2.58 -8.83 19.83
N TYR A 62 3.50 -8.16 19.12
CA TYR A 62 3.53 -8.10 17.64
C TYR A 62 4.13 -9.36 16.98
N ARG A 63 4.62 -10.33 17.76
CA ARG A 63 5.17 -11.60 17.26
C ARG A 63 4.09 -12.64 16.89
N HIS A 64 2.81 -12.30 17.05
CA HIS A 64 1.69 -13.19 16.72
C HIS A 64 1.12 -12.98 15.31
N GLU A 65 1.59 -11.98 14.56
CA GLU A 65 1.18 -11.77 13.17
C GLU A 65 1.99 -12.64 12.19
N PRO A 66 1.36 -13.19 11.13
CA PRO A 66 2.06 -14.02 10.18
C PRO A 66 3.17 -13.24 9.46
N VAL A 67 4.40 -13.78 9.50
CA VAL A 67 5.66 -13.25 8.92
C VAL A 67 5.55 -12.85 7.43
N LEU A 68 4.49 -13.30 6.74
CA LEU A 68 4.13 -12.86 5.38
C LEU A 68 3.74 -11.39 5.26
N GLY A 69 3.50 -10.70 6.38
CA GLY A 69 3.10 -9.29 6.42
C GLY A 69 4.16 -8.30 6.91
N LEU A 70 5.43 -8.68 7.11
CA LEU A 70 6.39 -7.79 7.82
C LEU A 70 7.80 -7.67 7.21
N ALA A 71 8.10 -8.31 6.07
CA ALA A 71 9.43 -8.22 5.44
C ALA A 71 9.43 -7.31 4.20
N SER A 72 9.44 -5.99 4.38
CA SER A 72 9.47 -5.00 3.29
C SER A 72 10.89 -4.59 2.83
N GLY A 73 11.89 -5.43 3.12
CA GLY A 73 13.31 -5.16 2.84
C GLY A 73 13.94 -4.20 3.85
N SER A 74 15.24 -3.94 3.73
CA SER A 74 16.04 -3.16 4.69
C SER A 74 15.63 -1.70 4.86
N ASP A 75 14.68 -1.20 4.07
CA ASP A 75 14.15 0.16 4.20
C ASP A 75 12.62 0.22 4.23
N GLY A 76 11.95 -0.94 4.32
CA GLY A 76 10.49 -1.01 4.38
C GLY A 76 9.77 -0.61 3.08
N LEU A 77 10.47 -0.32 1.98
CA LEU A 77 9.87 0.24 0.76
C LEU A 77 9.60 -0.78 -0.36
N LYS A 78 9.91 -2.07 -0.18
CA LYS A 78 9.78 -3.06 -1.26
C LYS A 78 8.38 -3.12 -1.86
N LEU A 79 7.34 -3.22 -1.03
CA LEU A 79 5.95 -3.26 -1.51
C LEU A 79 5.49 -1.89 -2.01
N THR A 80 5.85 -0.81 -1.30
CA THR A 80 5.57 0.57 -1.70
C THR A 80 6.08 0.87 -3.12
N ARG A 81 7.29 0.44 -3.46
CA ARG A 81 7.85 0.60 -4.81
C ARG A 81 7.07 -0.16 -5.88
N ARG A 82 6.66 -1.41 -5.62
CA ARG A 82 5.79 -2.18 -6.54
C ARG A 82 4.44 -1.49 -6.71
N ILE A 83 3.87 -0.95 -5.62
CA ILE A 83 2.60 -0.20 -5.66
C ILE A 83 2.74 1.05 -6.54
N LEU A 84 3.77 1.88 -6.31
CA LEU A 84 4.04 3.08 -7.08
C LEU A 84 4.27 2.78 -8.58
N ALA A 85 4.88 1.63 -8.89
CA ALA A 85 5.11 1.18 -10.26
C ALA A 85 3.82 0.73 -10.99
N CYS A 86 2.93 0.04 -10.28
CA CYS A 86 1.76 -0.62 -10.86
C CYS A 86 0.48 0.22 -10.81
N ALA A 87 0.30 1.06 -9.79
CA ALA A 87 -0.91 1.87 -9.60
C ALA A 87 -1.35 2.68 -10.83
N PRO A 88 -0.45 3.29 -11.64
CA PRO A 88 -0.84 4.03 -12.85
C PRO A 88 -1.62 3.22 -13.88
N ASP A 89 -1.43 1.90 -13.93
CA ASP A 89 -2.13 1.02 -14.88
C ASP A 89 -3.58 0.74 -14.46
N TYR A 90 -3.88 0.96 -13.18
CA TYR A 90 -5.18 0.67 -12.57
C TYR A 90 -5.94 1.93 -12.16
N LEU A 91 -5.37 3.13 -12.36
CA LEU A 91 -6.07 4.39 -12.08
C LEU A 91 -6.72 4.97 -13.34
N ASN A 92 -7.87 5.60 -13.18
CA ASN A 92 -8.44 6.54 -14.16
C ASN A 92 -7.53 7.78 -14.31
N ASP A 93 -7.74 8.58 -15.35
CA ASP A 93 -6.84 9.71 -15.67
C ASP A 93 -6.70 10.74 -14.54
N ASP A 94 -7.79 11.01 -13.81
CA ASP A 94 -7.83 11.88 -12.63
C ASP A 94 -7.71 11.09 -11.31
N GLY A 95 -7.36 9.81 -11.38
CA GLY A 95 -7.34 8.91 -10.23
C GLY A 95 -6.19 9.21 -9.26
N ILE A 96 -6.42 8.88 -7.99
CA ILE A 96 -5.48 9.14 -6.90
C ILE A 96 -5.07 7.85 -6.18
N LEU A 97 -3.81 7.80 -5.77
CA LEU A 97 -3.25 6.83 -4.84
C LEU A 97 -3.08 7.50 -3.48
N ILE A 98 -3.59 6.87 -2.43
CA ILE A 98 -3.27 7.17 -1.04
C ILE A 98 -2.56 5.94 -0.45
N CYS A 99 -1.36 6.13 0.09
CA CYS A 99 -0.54 5.05 0.61
C CYS A 99 0.05 5.43 1.96
N GLU A 100 -0.12 4.56 2.94
CA GLU A 100 0.54 4.64 4.24
C GLU A 100 1.92 3.97 4.18
N VAL A 101 2.93 4.61 4.75
CA VAL A 101 4.30 4.09 4.88
C VAL A 101 4.87 4.28 6.29
N GLY A 102 4.13 4.89 7.21
CA GLY A 102 4.55 5.13 8.59
C GLY A 102 5.96 5.73 8.67
N ASN A 103 6.82 5.12 9.49
CA ASN A 103 8.21 5.56 9.69
C ASN A 103 9.06 5.50 8.41
N SER A 104 8.70 4.67 7.42
CA SER A 104 9.42 4.59 6.14
C SER A 104 9.25 5.85 5.28
N MET A 105 8.43 6.82 5.71
CA MET A 105 8.35 8.17 5.15
C MET A 105 9.73 8.82 4.98
N VAL A 106 10.63 8.73 5.97
CA VAL A 106 11.96 9.36 5.89
C VAL A 106 12.80 8.77 4.74
N HIS A 107 12.77 7.44 4.57
CA HIS A 107 13.45 6.76 3.48
C HIS A 107 12.87 7.15 2.12
N LEU A 108 11.55 7.32 2.03
CA LEU A 108 10.88 7.72 0.80
C LEU A 108 11.29 9.14 0.37
N ILE A 109 11.33 10.08 1.32
CA ILE A 109 11.75 11.47 1.08
C ILE A 109 13.22 11.53 0.69
N GLU A 110 14.08 10.79 1.37
CA GLU A 110 15.53 10.80 1.12
C GLU A 110 15.88 10.16 -0.24
N GLN A 111 15.25 9.03 -0.59
CA GLN A 111 15.56 8.31 -1.82
C GLN A 111 14.92 8.94 -3.06
N TYR A 112 13.79 9.63 -2.91
CA TYR A 112 13.01 10.19 -4.02
C TYR A 112 12.63 11.67 -3.79
N PRO A 113 13.62 12.56 -3.62
CA PRO A 113 13.35 13.97 -3.29
C PRO A 113 12.61 14.73 -4.41
N ASP A 114 12.69 14.24 -5.65
CA ASP A 114 12.06 14.86 -6.82
C ASP A 114 10.61 14.38 -7.04
N VAL A 115 10.13 13.39 -6.27
CA VAL A 115 8.75 12.91 -6.37
C VAL A 115 7.85 13.76 -5.46
N PRO A 116 6.77 14.37 -6.00
CA PRO A 116 5.97 15.33 -5.25
C PRO A 116 4.95 14.65 -4.32
N PHE A 117 5.43 13.90 -3.33
CA PHE A 117 4.57 13.28 -2.32
C PHE A 117 3.80 14.35 -1.55
N THR A 118 2.47 14.28 -1.61
CA THR A 118 1.61 15.13 -0.78
C THR A 118 1.33 14.39 0.52
N TRP A 119 2.07 14.73 1.57
CA TRP A 119 1.88 14.14 2.90
C TRP A 119 0.59 14.68 3.53
N LEU A 120 -0.30 13.76 3.93
CA LEU A 120 -1.60 14.09 4.49
C LEU A 120 -1.48 14.27 6.01
N GLU A 121 -2.14 15.27 6.55
CA GLU A 121 -2.24 15.52 7.99
C GLU A 121 -3.62 15.08 8.49
N PHE A 122 -3.68 14.42 9.65
CA PHE A 122 -4.92 13.93 10.26
C PHE A 122 -5.10 14.50 11.67
N ASP A 123 -6.33 14.84 12.02
CA ASP A 123 -6.67 15.42 13.33
C ASP A 123 -6.40 14.46 14.50
N ASN A 124 -6.34 13.15 14.26
CA ASN A 124 -6.22 12.11 15.30
C ASN A 124 -4.94 11.26 15.16
N GLY A 125 -3.85 11.85 14.66
CA GLY A 125 -2.62 11.12 14.34
C GLY A 125 -2.74 10.29 13.06
N GLY A 126 -1.61 9.77 12.58
CA GLY A 126 -1.52 9.06 11.29
C GLY A 126 -0.44 9.64 10.38
N ASP A 127 0.79 9.72 10.89
CA ASP A 127 1.93 10.21 10.10
C ASP A 127 2.34 9.21 9.03
N GLY A 128 3.00 9.70 7.97
CA GLY A 128 3.54 8.84 6.93
C GLY A 128 2.49 8.34 5.92
N VAL A 129 1.38 9.05 5.74
CA VAL A 129 0.44 8.81 4.63
C VAL A 129 0.69 9.85 3.54
N PHE A 130 0.91 9.41 2.30
CA PHE A 130 1.02 10.30 1.16
C PHE A 130 -0.11 10.09 0.14
N MET A 131 -0.37 11.13 -0.64
CA MET A 131 -1.20 11.11 -1.84
C MET A 131 -0.35 11.42 -3.08
N LEU A 132 -0.60 10.69 -4.16
CA LEU A 132 -0.14 11.01 -5.51
C LEU A 132 -1.27 10.83 -6.52
N THR A 133 -1.36 11.74 -7.48
CA THR A 133 -2.24 11.62 -8.65
C THR A 133 -1.61 10.68 -9.69
N LYS A 134 -2.43 10.08 -10.57
CA LYS A 134 -1.93 9.28 -11.70
C LYS A 134 -0.91 10.03 -12.57
N PRO A 135 -1.11 11.32 -12.95
CA PRO A 135 -0.08 12.07 -13.68
C PRO A 135 1.26 12.17 -12.94
N GLN A 136 1.25 12.38 -11.62
CA GLN A 136 2.47 12.41 -10.81
C GLN A 136 3.15 11.04 -10.76
N LEU A 137 2.39 9.95 -10.61
CA LEU A 137 2.93 8.60 -10.67
C LEU A 137 3.54 8.27 -12.04
N ILE A 138 2.92 8.74 -13.13
CA ILE A 138 3.45 8.59 -14.49
C ILE A 138 4.77 9.36 -14.63
N ALA A 139 4.85 10.59 -14.12
CA ALA A 139 6.07 11.39 -14.14
C ALA A 139 7.21 10.72 -13.35
N ALA A 140 6.86 10.05 -12.24
CA ALA A 140 7.81 9.32 -11.39
C ALA A 140 8.20 7.92 -11.93
N ARG A 141 7.73 7.50 -13.11
CA ARG A 141 8.03 6.16 -13.68
C ARG A 141 9.52 5.89 -13.86
N VAL A 142 10.35 6.91 -14.02
CA VAL A 142 11.81 6.75 -14.10
C VAL A 142 12.39 6.12 -12.83
N HIS A 143 11.78 6.37 -11.67
CA HIS A 143 12.18 5.77 -10.39
C HIS A 143 11.58 4.39 -10.19
N PHE A 144 10.28 4.25 -10.49
CA PHE A 144 9.53 3.07 -10.05
C PHE A 144 9.34 2.00 -11.13
N GLY A 145 9.53 2.32 -12.41
CA GLY A 145 9.25 1.41 -13.52
C GLY A 145 10.04 0.09 -13.47
N ILE A 146 11.21 0.09 -12.81
CA ILE A 146 12.03 -1.11 -12.60
C ILE A 146 11.42 -2.13 -11.62
N TYR A 147 10.44 -1.72 -10.81
CA TYR A 147 9.76 -2.57 -9.83
C TYR A 147 8.43 -3.13 -10.34
N LYS A 148 8.16 -2.97 -11.64
CA LYS A 148 7.00 -3.55 -12.30
C LYS A 148 7.34 -5.00 -12.65
N ASP A 149 6.60 -5.94 -12.07
CA ASP A 149 6.75 -7.39 -12.32
C ASP A 149 6.44 -7.76 -13.79
#